data_AF-A0AAQ4CSD1-F1
#
_entry.id   AF-A0AAQ4CSD1-F1
#
_cell.length_a   1.000
_cell.length_b   1.000
_cell.length_c   1.000
_cell.angle_alpha   90.00
_cell.angle_beta   90.00
_cell.angle_gamma   90.00
#
_symmetry.space_group_name_H-M   'P 1'
#
loop_
_entity.id
_entity.type
_entity.pdbx_description
1 polymer ?
#
loop_
_entity_poly.entity_id
_entity_poly.type
_entity_poly.pdbx_seq_one_letter_code
_entity_poly.pdbx_strand_id
1 'polypeptide(L)'
;MSERVQLHEYEVISIKPLIVKINLKDENVTLMVYLIPNVVFTENDKVVSVVSNSLLTVLSDKPKMGELCSPQKMMTHTAIIPELKIISEGGTEIRVNEKKVVIKAKIMNINIYPDLRDNFGNPCVNITWIQLMNVE
;
A
#
# COMPACT_ATOMS: atom_id res chain seq x y z
N MET A 1 4.28 32.41 -18.97
CA MET A 1 4.02 31.19 -19.77
C MET A 1 3.71 30.08 -18.79
N SER A 2 2.50 29.51 -18.84
CA SER A 2 2.14 28.36 -18.01
C SER A 2 2.74 27.11 -18.65
N GLU A 3 3.68 26.45 -17.99
CA GLU A 3 4.29 25.22 -18.46
C GLU A 3 3.22 24.11 -18.52
N ARG A 4 3.13 23.42 -19.66
CA ARG A 4 2.07 22.44 -19.91
C ARG A 4 2.47 21.09 -19.30
N VAL A 5 1.79 20.70 -18.24
CA VAL A 5 1.83 19.32 -17.72
C VAL A 5 1.35 18.36 -18.81
N GLN A 6 2.18 17.37 -19.16
CA GLN A 6 1.85 16.35 -20.17
C GLN A 6 1.67 14.98 -19.51
N LEU A 7 0.72 14.21 -20.05
CA LEU A 7 0.56 12.79 -19.75
C LEU A 7 1.55 12.01 -20.61
N HIS A 8 2.35 11.16 -20.00
CA HIS A 8 3.28 10.30 -20.72
C HIS A 8 2.98 8.83 -20.55
N GLU A 9 3.25 8.09 -21.63
CA GLU A 9 3.36 6.65 -21.59
C GLU A 9 4.54 6.25 -20.70
N TYR A 10 4.37 5.17 -19.97
CA TYR A 10 5.39 4.59 -19.11
C TYR A 10 5.34 3.07 -19.22
N GLU A 11 6.48 2.45 -19.00
CA GLU A 11 6.59 0.99 -18.93
C GLU A 11 6.69 0.56 -17.47
N VAL A 12 5.87 -0.40 -17.04
CA VAL A 12 6.02 -1.01 -15.72
C VAL A 12 7.10 -2.09 -15.80
N ILE A 13 8.20 -1.90 -15.07
CA ILE A 13 9.33 -2.82 -15.05
C ILE A 13 9.14 -3.89 -13.98
N SER A 14 8.75 -3.49 -12.78
CA SER A 14 8.45 -4.44 -11.70
C SER A 14 7.52 -3.84 -10.65
N ILE A 15 6.72 -4.69 -10.01
CA ILE A 15 5.87 -4.34 -8.88
C ILE A 15 6.21 -5.30 -7.74
N LYS A 16 6.77 -4.78 -6.64
CA LYS A 16 7.06 -5.54 -5.43
C LYS A 16 6.32 -4.93 -4.25
N PRO A 17 5.61 -5.72 -3.42
CA PRO A 17 4.86 -5.17 -2.31
C PRO A 17 5.79 -4.71 -1.18
N LEU A 18 5.36 -3.67 -0.47
CA LEU A 18 5.75 -3.47 0.92
C LEU A 18 5.14 -4.61 1.73
N ILE A 19 5.96 -5.33 2.50
CA ILE A 19 5.51 -6.45 3.33
C ILE A 19 5.75 -6.11 4.80
N VAL A 20 4.67 -6.12 5.58
CA VAL A 20 4.69 -5.96 7.04
C VAL A 20 4.21 -7.23 7.69
N LYS A 21 4.92 -7.70 8.72
CA LYS A 21 4.45 -8.76 9.60
C LYS A 21 4.07 -8.16 10.94
N ILE A 22 2.86 -8.48 11.38
CA ILE A 22 2.34 -8.11 12.69
C ILE A 22 2.10 -9.39 13.48
N ASN A 23 2.56 -9.40 14.73
CA ASN A 23 2.19 -10.45 15.67
C ASN A 23 1.02 -9.96 16.52
N LEU A 24 -0.11 -10.63 16.41
CA LEU A 24 -1.19 -10.55 17.38
C LEU A 24 -1.03 -11.73 18.34
N LYS A 25 -1.49 -11.58 19.59
CA LYS A 25 -1.29 -12.56 20.67
C LYS A 25 -1.54 -14.01 20.24
N ASP A 26 -2.53 -14.24 19.39
CA ASP A 26 -2.98 -15.56 18.95
C ASP A 26 -2.72 -15.86 17.46
N GLU A 27 -2.39 -14.89 16.61
CA GLU A 27 -2.18 -15.08 15.15
C GLU A 27 -1.12 -14.11 14.59
N ASN A 28 -0.42 -14.50 13.52
CA ASN A 28 0.44 -13.60 12.76
C ASN A 28 -0.30 -13.08 11.53
N VAL A 29 -0.24 -11.77 11.32
CA VAL A 29 -0.85 -11.10 10.17
C VAL A 29 0.25 -10.60 9.24
N THR A 30 0.16 -10.99 7.98
CA THR A 30 0.99 -10.46 6.89
C THR A 30 0.18 -9.46 6.09
N LEU A 31 0.68 -8.24 6.01
CA LEU A 31 0.11 -7.16 5.23
C LEU A 31 1.01 -6.87 4.03
N MET A 32 0.41 -6.78 2.84
CA MET A 32 1.09 -6.47 1.59
C MET A 32 0.45 -5.25 0.94
N VAL A 33 1.24 -4.21 0.66
CA VAL A 33 0.80 -3.01 -0.05
C VAL A 33 1.51 -2.91 -1.38
N TYR A 34 0.74 -2.87 -2.46
CA TYR A 34 1.23 -2.64 -3.82
C TYR A 34 0.83 -1.23 -4.26
N LEU A 35 1.76 -0.49 -4.86
CA LEU A 35 1.44 0.77 -5.52
C LEU A 35 1.38 0.55 -7.03
N ILE A 36 0.20 0.66 -7.61
CA ILE A 36 -0.05 0.48 -9.03
C ILE A 36 -0.10 1.87 -9.68
N PRO A 37 0.91 2.25 -10.47
CA PRO A 37 0.89 3.53 -11.17
C PRO A 37 -0.31 3.56 -12.13
N ASN A 38 -1.01 4.69 -12.17
CA ASN A 38 -2.07 4.95 -13.14
C ASN A 38 -1.61 6.00 -14.15
N VAL A 39 -1.01 7.08 -13.65
CA VAL A 39 -0.67 8.28 -14.43
C VAL A 39 0.69 8.80 -14.02
N VAL A 40 1.48 9.22 -15.01
CA VAL A 40 2.75 9.92 -14.82
C VAL A 40 2.63 11.32 -15.42
N PHE A 41 3.04 12.32 -14.65
CA PHE A 41 3.12 13.70 -15.07
C PHE A 41 4.56 14.12 -15.30
N THR A 42 4.80 14.78 -16.43
CA THR A 42 6.09 15.36 -16.77
C THR A 42 6.01 16.85 -17.04
N GLU A 43 7.11 17.54 -16.76
CA GLU A 43 7.33 18.95 -17.06
C GLU A 43 8.77 19.10 -17.57
N ASN A 44 8.96 19.68 -18.75
CA ASN A 44 10.28 19.84 -19.38
C ASN A 44 11.12 18.54 -19.37
N ASP A 45 10.53 17.41 -19.78
CA ASP A 45 11.11 16.05 -19.80
C ASP A 45 11.58 15.50 -18.43
N LYS A 46 11.11 16.10 -17.34
CA LYS A 46 11.33 15.63 -15.97
C LYS A 46 10.05 15.07 -15.41
N VAL A 47 10.14 13.91 -14.76
CA VAL A 47 9.01 13.33 -14.01
C VAL A 47 8.79 14.16 -12.76
N VAL A 48 7.62 14.78 -12.66
CA VAL A 48 7.23 15.62 -11.52
C VAL A 48 6.31 14.91 -10.56
N SER A 49 5.51 13.94 -11.04
CA SER A 49 4.59 13.19 -10.21
C SER A 49 4.19 11.87 -10.84
N VAL A 50 3.88 10.89 -9.98
CA VAL A 50 3.27 9.61 -10.33
C VAL A 50 2.05 9.43 -9.44
N VAL A 51 0.87 9.28 -10.05
CA VAL A 51 -0.37 8.98 -9.33
C VAL A 51 -0.60 7.48 -9.37
N SER A 52 -0.76 6.88 -8.20
CA SER A 52 -0.90 5.42 -8.04
C SER A 52 -2.14 5.05 -7.23
N ASN A 53 -2.76 3.93 -7.59
CA ASN A 53 -3.70 3.24 -6.72
C ASN A 53 -2.95 2.29 -5.78
N SER A 54 -3.41 2.16 -4.55
CA SER A 54 -2.93 1.12 -3.65
C SER A 54 -3.79 -0.13 -3.75
N LEU A 55 -3.15 -1.31 -3.82
CA LEU A 55 -3.81 -2.58 -3.53
C LEU A 55 -3.29 -3.10 -2.18
N LEU A 56 -4.22 -3.48 -1.31
CA LEU A 56 -3.95 -4.01 0.01
C LEU A 56 -4.35 -5.48 0.09
N THR A 57 -3.47 -6.31 0.62
CA THR A 57 -3.79 -7.70 0.97
C THR A 57 -3.44 -7.94 2.42
N VAL A 58 -4.34 -8.60 3.14
CA VAL A 58 -4.17 -8.98 4.55
C VAL A 58 -4.34 -10.48 4.65
N LEU A 59 -3.37 -11.16 5.25
CA LEU A 59 -3.40 -12.61 5.45
C LEU A 59 -3.11 -12.94 6.90
N SER A 60 -3.94 -13.78 7.51
CA SER A 60 -3.64 -14.40 8.81
C SER A 60 -3.07 -15.81 8.60
N ASP A 61 -2.15 -16.22 9.47
CA ASP A 61 -1.73 -17.62 9.58
C ASP A 61 -2.77 -18.52 10.27
N LYS A 62 -3.80 -17.93 10.88
CA LYS A 62 -4.94 -18.60 11.51
C LYS A 62 -6.25 -17.92 11.14
N PRO A 63 -6.69 -18.02 9.87
CA PRO A 63 -7.95 -17.44 9.44
C PRO A 63 -9.11 -18.03 10.25
N LYS A 64 -9.98 -17.17 10.74
CA LYS A 64 -11.17 -17.56 11.52
C LYS A 64 -12.35 -16.72 11.14
N MET A 65 -13.54 -17.31 11.21
CA MET A 65 -14.79 -16.58 10.96
C MET A 65 -15.06 -15.62 12.12
N GLY A 66 -15.67 -14.50 11.79
CA GLY A 66 -15.99 -13.44 12.73
C GLY A 66 -16.99 -12.48 12.13
N GLU A 67 -17.17 -11.35 12.79
CA GLU A 67 -18.08 -10.33 12.28
C GLU A 67 -17.52 -9.72 10.98
N LEU A 68 -18.33 -9.66 9.92
CA LEU A 68 -17.85 -9.15 8.63
C LEU A 68 -17.33 -7.72 8.73
N CYS A 69 -16.15 -7.48 8.16
CA CYS A 69 -15.56 -6.15 8.15
C CYS A 69 -16.38 -5.17 7.31
N SER A 70 -16.69 -4.02 7.91
CA SER A 70 -17.22 -2.86 7.20
C SER A 70 -16.70 -1.57 7.85
N PRO A 71 -16.63 -0.46 7.09
CA PRO A 71 -16.22 0.84 7.64
C PRO A 71 -17.04 1.28 8.86
N GLN A 72 -18.33 0.99 8.86
CA GLN A 72 -19.24 1.31 9.97
C GLN A 72 -18.87 0.57 11.25
N LYS A 73 -18.47 -0.70 11.15
CA LYS A 73 -18.11 -1.54 12.30
C LYS A 73 -16.73 -1.21 12.84
N MET A 74 -15.82 -0.73 12.00
CA MET A 74 -14.50 -0.27 12.44
C MET A 74 -14.58 0.96 13.36
N MET A 75 -15.69 1.71 13.32
CA MET A 75 -15.93 2.83 14.24
C MET A 75 -16.42 2.40 15.61
N THR A 76 -17.00 1.20 15.73
CA THR A 76 -17.59 0.69 16.98
C THR A 76 -16.71 -0.34 17.69
N HIS A 77 -15.71 -0.88 17.00
CA HIS A 77 -14.76 -1.85 17.56
C HIS A 77 -13.46 -1.19 17.97
N THR A 78 -12.77 -1.78 18.96
CA THR A 78 -11.49 -1.24 19.45
C THR A 78 -10.35 -1.72 18.57
N ALA A 79 -9.61 -0.77 17.98
CA ALA A 79 -8.41 -1.09 17.22
C ALA A 79 -7.25 -1.50 18.13
N ILE A 80 -6.48 -2.48 17.67
CA ILE A 80 -5.13 -2.75 18.14
C ILE A 80 -4.15 -1.98 17.25
N ILE A 81 -3.26 -1.21 17.87
CA ILE A 81 -2.14 -0.55 17.19
C ILE A 81 -0.90 -1.41 17.43
N PRO A 82 -0.43 -2.18 16.43
CA PRO A 82 0.70 -3.08 16.60
C PRO A 82 2.03 -2.36 16.45
N GLU A 83 3.10 -2.98 16.95
CA GLU A 83 4.45 -2.65 16.52
C GLU A 83 4.68 -3.11 15.08
N LEU A 84 5.28 -2.25 14.25
CA LEU A 84 5.48 -2.51 12.84
C LEU A 84 6.83 -3.19 12.60
N LYS A 85 6.79 -4.42 12.09
CA LYS A 85 7.98 -5.09 11.54
C LYS A 85 7.90 -5.13 10.02
N ILE A 86 8.59 -4.19 9.37
CA ILE A 86 8.73 -4.16 7.91
C ILE A 86 9.73 -5.24 7.51
N ILE A 87 9.30 -6.19 6.70
CA ILE A 87 10.12 -7.29 6.18
C ILE A 87 10.73 -6.93 4.83
N SER A 88 9.99 -6.17 4.03
CA SER A 88 10.46 -5.66 2.74
C SER A 88 9.80 -4.32 2.48
N GLU A 89 10.57 -3.30 2.09
CA GLU A 89 10.03 -2.00 1.68
C GLU A 89 9.31 -2.04 0.33
N GLY A 90 9.58 -3.07 -0.49
CA GLY A 90 9.03 -3.19 -1.83
C GLY A 90 9.35 -1.99 -2.74
N GLY A 91 8.46 -1.78 -3.69
CA GLY A 91 8.49 -0.66 -4.62
C GLY A 91 7.99 -1.07 -6.00
N THR A 92 7.42 -0.10 -6.71
CA THR A 92 7.08 -0.23 -8.12
C THR A 92 8.07 0.58 -8.93
N GLU A 93 8.70 -0.09 -9.88
CA GLU A 93 9.66 0.50 -10.79
C GLU A 93 8.98 0.69 -12.15
N ILE A 94 9.00 1.93 -12.63
CA ILE A 94 8.55 2.28 -13.98
C ILE A 94 9.68 2.95 -14.75
N ARG A 95 9.57 2.91 -16.08
CA ARG A 95 10.43 3.63 -17.00
C ARG A 95 9.63 4.71 -17.73
N VAL A 96 10.15 5.93 -17.73
CA VAL A 96 9.56 7.11 -18.38
C VAL A 96 10.66 7.83 -19.12
N ASN A 97 10.59 7.90 -20.47
CA ASN A 97 11.61 8.55 -21.30
C ASN A 97 13.05 8.12 -20.93
N GLU A 98 13.27 6.80 -20.87
CA GLU A 98 14.54 6.15 -20.47
C GLU A 98 14.98 6.33 -19.01
N LYS A 99 14.31 7.18 -18.23
CA LYS A 99 14.57 7.37 -16.80
C LYS A 99 13.87 6.32 -15.96
N LYS A 100 14.52 5.91 -14.88
CA LYS A 100 13.93 4.96 -13.92
C LYS A 100 13.24 5.76 -12.82
N VAL A 101 11.99 5.42 -12.54
CA VAL A 101 11.24 5.99 -11.42
C VAL A 101 10.84 4.87 -10.49
N VAL A 102 11.14 5.04 -9.20
CA VAL A 102 10.78 4.09 -8.15
C VAL A 102 9.78 4.76 -7.21
N ILE A 103 8.60 4.17 -7.08
CA ILE A 103 7.60 4.58 -6.09
C ILE A 103 7.51 3.56 -4.96
N LYS A 104 7.44 4.03 -3.72
CA LYS A 104 7.34 3.19 -2.52
C LYS A 104 6.24 3.70 -1.60
N ALA A 105 5.56 2.78 -0.91
CA ALA A 105 4.65 3.13 0.18
C ALA A 105 5.44 3.21 1.49
N LYS A 106 5.24 4.27 2.26
CA LYS A 106 5.69 4.37 3.65
C LYS A 106 4.46 4.41 4.55
N ILE A 107 4.28 3.36 5.34
CA ILE A 107 3.19 3.28 6.30
C ILE A 107 3.39 4.33 7.40
N MET A 108 2.31 5.05 7.68
CA MET A 108 2.24 6.06 8.73
C MET A 108 1.55 5.48 9.96
N ASN A 109 0.42 4.79 9.79
CA ASN A 109 -0.32 4.13 10.87
C ASN A 109 -0.94 2.81 10.38
N ILE A 110 -1.12 1.86 11.31
CA ILE A 110 -1.91 0.63 11.12
C ILE A 110 -2.82 0.46 12.34
N ASN A 111 -4.10 0.23 12.07
CA ASN A 111 -5.09 -0.18 13.06
C ASN A 111 -5.64 -1.55 12.65
N ILE A 112 -5.59 -2.53 13.55
CA ILE A 112 -6.09 -3.88 13.31
C ILE A 112 -7.30 -4.15 14.18
N TYR A 113 -8.31 -4.78 13.61
CA TYR A 113 -9.54 -5.18 14.28
C TYR A 113 -9.63 -6.71 14.20
N PRO A 114 -9.10 -7.46 15.19
CA PRO A 114 -9.00 -8.92 15.11
C PRO A 114 -10.35 -9.62 15.21
N ASP A 115 -11.35 -8.99 15.77
CA ASP A 115 -12.73 -9.46 15.84
C ASP A 115 -13.47 -9.34 14.49
N LEU A 116 -13.14 -8.31 13.72
CA LEU A 116 -13.67 -8.08 12.38
C LEU A 116 -12.91 -8.91 11.33
N ARG A 117 -13.64 -9.61 10.47
CA ARG A 117 -13.10 -10.57 9.52
C ARG A 117 -13.59 -10.31 8.09
N ASP A 118 -12.73 -10.56 7.11
CA ASP A 118 -13.17 -10.66 5.72
C ASP A 118 -13.88 -12.02 5.46
N ASN A 119 -14.36 -12.21 4.23
CA ASN A 119 -15.03 -13.46 3.84
C ASN A 119 -14.11 -14.70 3.87
N PHE A 120 -12.80 -14.50 4.01
CA PHE A 120 -11.79 -15.56 4.08
C PHE A 120 -11.23 -15.75 5.49
N GLY A 121 -11.74 -15.01 6.49
CA GLY A 121 -11.32 -15.10 7.88
C GLY A 121 -10.05 -14.31 8.23
N ASN A 122 -9.60 -13.39 7.37
CA ASN A 122 -8.48 -12.49 7.67
C ASN A 122 -8.98 -11.29 8.49
N PRO A 123 -8.18 -10.78 9.45
CA PRO A 123 -8.58 -9.66 10.28
C PRO A 123 -8.70 -8.38 9.46
N CYS A 124 -9.59 -7.49 9.88
CA CYS A 124 -9.71 -6.21 9.21
C CYS A 124 -8.61 -5.25 9.61
N VAL A 125 -8.08 -4.51 8.63
CA VAL A 125 -6.97 -3.59 8.84
C VAL A 125 -7.28 -2.26 8.17
N ASN A 126 -7.10 -1.18 8.91
CA ASN A 126 -7.00 0.17 8.36
C ASN A 126 -5.53 0.56 8.31
N ILE A 127 -5.05 1.04 7.17
CA ILE A 127 -3.71 1.58 7.04
C ILE A 127 -3.76 3.01 6.53
N THR A 128 -2.78 3.81 6.93
CA THR A 128 -2.49 5.08 6.27
C THR A 128 -1.03 5.07 5.84
N TRP A 129 -0.74 5.66 4.68
CA TRP A 129 0.59 5.65 4.07
C TRP A 129 0.79 6.91 3.24
N ILE A 130 2.05 7.22 2.98
CA ILE A 130 2.46 8.21 1.98
C ILE A 130 3.19 7.51 0.86
N GLN A 131 3.12 8.08 -0.35
CA GLN A 131 3.93 7.63 -1.47
C GLN A 131 5.25 8.43 -1.49
N LEU A 132 6.35 7.70 -1.52
CA LEU A 132 7.67 8.23 -1.80
C LEU A 132 8.00 7.96 -3.27
N MET A 133 8.68 8.90 -3.92
CA MET A 133 9.10 8.78 -5.31
C MET A 133 10.58 9.14 -5.41
N ASN A 134 11.34 8.31 -6.12
CA ASN A 134 12.71 8.60 -6.53
C ASN A 134 12.80 8.56 -8.05
N VAL A 135 13.51 9.52 -8.65
CA VAL A 135 13.75 9.59 -10.09
C VAL A 135 15.26 9.48 -10.30
N GLU A 136 15.67 8.45 -11.03
CA GLU A 136 17.06 8.12 -11.38
C GLU A 136 17.35 8.38 -12.85
#